data_AF-A0A7Y9XQU9-F1
#
_entry.id   AF-A0A7Y9XQU9-F1
#
_cell.length_a   1.000
_cell.length_b   1.000
_cell.length_c   1.000
_cell.angle_alpha   90.00
_cell.angle_beta   90.00
_cell.angle_gamma   90.00
#
_symmetry.space_group_name_H-M   'P 1'
#
loop_
_entity.id
_entity.type
_entity.pdbx_description
1 polymer ?
#
loop_
_entity_poly.entity_id
_entity_poly.type
_entity_poly.pdbx_seq_one_letter_code
_entity_poly.pdbx_strand_id
1 'polypeptide(L)' 'MHKDINNYHAGEWGQMEKRWASDLAAGKDVHVKIKPIYTDGSLRASEFRITETIGGTTSKHTIINPTGQ' A
#
# COMPACT_ATOMS: atom_id res chain seq x y z
N MET A 1 -12.33 6.96 -12.16
CA MET A 1 -12.79 6.15 -11.03
C MET A 1 -11.98 6.58 -9.81
N HIS A 2 -12.60 7.23 -8.82
CA HIS A 2 -11.91 7.68 -7.61
C HIS A 2 -11.52 6.44 -6.80
N LYS A 3 -10.22 6.23 -6.57
CA LYS A 3 -9.71 5.09 -5.82
C LYS A 3 -9.42 5.56 -4.41
N ASP A 4 -10.35 5.30 -3.50
CA ASP A 4 -10.18 5.68 -2.11
C ASP A 4 -9.07 4.82 -1.48
N ILE A 5 -8.08 5.46 -0.88
CA ILE A 5 -6.92 4.77 -0.33
C ILE A 5 -7.22 4.28 1.08
N ASN A 6 -7.95 5.10 1.84
CA ASN A 6 -8.28 4.89 3.23
C ASN A 6 -9.79 4.68 3.43
N ASN A 7 -10.42 3.94 2.52
CA ASN A 7 -11.77 3.43 2.75
C ASN A 7 -11.63 2.05 3.39
N TYR A 8 -11.87 1.94 4.69
CA TYR A 8 -11.63 0.71 5.46
C TYR A 8 -12.27 -0.51 4.76
N HIS A 9 -11.47 -1.56 4.54
CA HIS A 9 -11.75 -2.79 3.77
C HIS A 9 -11.98 -2.69 2.24
N ALA A 10 -12.33 -1.53 1.68
CA ALA A 10 -12.60 -1.36 0.24
C ALA A 10 -11.50 -0.60 -0.51
N GLY A 11 -10.69 0.18 0.21
CA GLY A 11 -9.62 0.99 -0.33
C GLY A 11 -8.38 0.20 -0.67
N GLU A 12 -7.51 0.81 -1.47
CA GLU A 12 -6.31 0.16 -2.01
C GLU A 12 -5.44 -0.48 -0.93
N TRP A 13 -5.30 0.19 0.21
CA TRP A 13 -4.56 -0.34 1.35
C TRP A 13 -5.18 -1.62 1.93
N GLY A 14 -6.49 -1.61 2.19
CA GLY A 14 -7.20 -2.76 2.75
C GLY A 14 -7.21 -3.97 1.81
N GLN A 15 -7.17 -3.75 0.50
CA GLN A 15 -7.02 -4.82 -0.49
C GLN A 15 -5.62 -5.44 -0.47
N MET A 16 -4.58 -4.62 -0.29
CA MET A 16 -3.20 -5.11 -0.11
C MET A 16 -3.08 -5.96 1.15
N GLU A 17 -3.63 -5.50 2.29
CA GLU A 17 -3.62 -6.26 3.54
C GLU A 17 -4.33 -7.62 3.42
N LYS A 18 -5.51 -7.67 2.77
CA LYS A 18 -6.22 -8.93 2.49
C LYS A 18 -5.40 -9.90 1.65
N ARG A 19 -4.69 -9.39 0.65
CA ARG A 19 -3.82 -10.20 -0.21
C ARG A 19 -2.66 -10.77 0.59
N TRP A 20 -1.97 -9.94 1.38
CA TRP A 20 -0.87 -10.38 2.23
C TRP A 20 -1.31 -11.46 3.22
N ALA A 21 -2.47 -11.28 3.87
CA ALA A 21 -3.03 -12.29 4.76
C ALA A 21 -3.29 -13.63 4.03
N SER A 22 -3.81 -13.57 2.80
CA SER A 22 -4.08 -14.75 1.99
C SER A 22 -2.78 -15.47 1.56
N ASP A 23 -1.74 -14.71 1.20
CA ASP A 23 -0.44 -15.28 0.82
C ASP A 23 0.29 -15.91 2.02
N LEU A 24 0.20 -15.30 3.20
CA LEU A 24 0.68 -15.89 4.46
C LEU A 24 -0.06 -17.19 4.79
N ALA A 25 -1.40 -17.21 4.65
CA ALA A 25 -2.20 -18.42 4.86
C ALA A 25 -1.87 -19.55 3.87
N ALA A 26 -1.40 -19.21 2.67
CA ALA A 26 -0.90 -20.14 1.67
C ALA A 26 0.56 -20.61 1.94
N GLY A 27 1.17 -20.19 3.05
CA GLY A 27 2.52 -20.61 3.45
C GLY A 27 3.65 -19.84 2.75
N LYS A 28 3.37 -18.69 2.12
CA LYS A 28 4.40 -17.84 1.52
C LYS A 28 4.93 -16.83 2.53
N ASP A 29 6.20 -16.50 2.41
CA ASP A 29 6.77 -15.35 3.12
C ASP A 29 6.31 -14.05 2.49
N VAL A 30 5.96 -13.07 3.33
CA VAL A 30 5.54 -11.73 2.92
C VAL A 30 6.43 -10.70 3.63
N HIS A 31 7.25 -10.00 2.85
CA HIS A 31 8.08 -8.90 3.32
C HIS A 31 7.60 -7.59 2.68
N VAL A 32 7.24 -6.60 3.49
CA VAL A 32 6.73 -5.32 2.99
C VAL A 32 7.57 -4.17 3.54
N LYS A 33 7.97 -3.26 2.65
CA LYS A 33 8.57 -1.98 2.98
C LYS A 33 7.69 -0.87 2.44
N ILE A 34 7.32 0.05 3.32
CA ILE A 34 6.41 1.15 3.01
C ILE A 34 7.13 2.46 3.32
N LYS A 35 7.20 3.33 2.31
CA LYS A 35 7.83 4.63 2.43
C LYS A 35 6.81 5.73 2.15
N PRO A 36 6.37 6.49 3.17
CA PRO A 36 5.62 7.71 2.93
C PRO A 36 6.54 8.78 2.31
N ILE A 37 6.01 9.53 1.36
CA ILE A 37 6.71 10.62 0.69
C ILE A 37 5.94 11.91 0.96
N TYR A 38 6.61 12.88 1.54
CA TYR A 38 6.09 14.22 1.81
C TYR A 38 6.75 15.18 0.83
N THR A 39 5.97 15.81 -0.04
CA THR A 39 6.49 16.75 -1.04
C THR A 39 6.32 18.21 -0.64
N ASP A 40 5.67 18.47 0.51
CA ASP A 40 5.42 19.80 1.07
C ASP A 40 5.50 19.75 2.61
N GLY A 41 5.15 20.87 3.26
CA GLY A 41 5.10 20.97 4.72
C GLY A 41 3.87 20.32 5.36
N SER A 42 3.07 19.56 4.61
CA SER A 42 1.88 18.90 5.13
C SER A 42 2.22 17.79 6.11
N LEU A 43 1.34 17.57 7.09
CA LEU A 43 1.39 16.38 7.96
C LEU A 43 0.90 15.11 7.24
N ARG A 44 0.33 15.24 6.03
CA ARG A 44 -0.11 14.13 5.20
C ARG A 44 0.90 13.84 4.09
N ALA A 45 1.36 12.59 4.01
CA ALA A 45 2.19 12.14 2.90
C ALA A 45 1.44 12.30 1.57
N SER A 46 2.11 12.79 0.55
CA SER A 46 1.59 12.99 -0.81
C SER A 46 1.46 11.68 -1.58
N GLU A 47 2.32 10.70 -1.28
CA GLU A 47 2.25 9.35 -1.83
C GLU A 47 2.89 8.33 -0.88
N PHE A 48 2.59 7.05 -1.12
CA PHE A 48 3.24 5.91 -0.49
C PHE A 48 3.90 5.05 -1.55
N ARG A 49 5.20 4.80 -1.38
CA ARG A 49 5.95 3.84 -2.19
C ARG A 49 6.07 2.54 -1.42
N ILE A 50 5.52 1.48 -1.98
CA ILE A 50 5.48 0.16 -1.36
C ILE A 50 6.34 -0.78 -2.18
N THR A 51 7.19 -1.54 -1.49
CA THR A 51 7.90 -2.68 -2.07
C THR A 51 7.50 -3.90 -1.27
N GLU A 52 6.92 -4.89 -1.93
CA GLU A 52 6.55 -6.17 -1.33
C GLU A 52 7.37 -7.28 -1.98
N THR A 53 7.80 -8.27 -1.20
CA THR A 53 8.38 -9.52 -1.68
C THR A 53 7.55 -10.66 -1.12
N ILE A 54 6.89 -11.40 -2.02
CA ILE A 54 5.96 -12.46 -1.67
C ILE A 54 6.43 -13.74 -2.34
N GLY A 55 6.74 -14.77 -1.54
CA GLY A 55 7.26 -16.05 -2.06
C GLY A 55 8.49 -15.86 -2.96
N GLY A 56 9.39 -14.94 -2.60
CA GLY A 56 10.59 -14.60 -3.37
C GLY A 56 10.37 -13.65 -4.56
N THR A 57 9.14 -13.27 -4.89
CA THR A 57 8.85 -12.34 -5.99
C THR A 57 8.65 -10.91 -5.48
N THR A 58 9.45 -9.97 -5.96
CA THR A 58 9.36 -8.55 -5.55
C THR A 58 8.50 -7.72 -6.51
N SER A 59 7.56 -6.95 -5.97
CA SER A 59 6.72 -5.98 -6.70
C SER A 59 6.81 -4.59 -6.06
N LYS A 60 6.60 -3.55 -6.86
CA LYS A 60 6.61 -2.15 -6.41
C LYS A 60 5.29 -1.47 -6.77
N HIS A 61 4.72 -0.76 -5.80
CA HIS A 61 3.47 -0.03 -5.94
C HIS A 61 3.66 1.42 -5.52
N THR A 62 2.98 2.33 -6.19
CA THR A 62 2.87 3.73 -5.76
C THR A 62 1.41 4.06 -5.58
N ILE A 63 1.05 4.45 -4.35
CA ILE A 63 -0.28 4.93 -4.02
C ILE A 63 -0.18 6.44 -3.85
N ILE A 64 -0.70 7.20 -4.81
CA ILE A 64 -0.82 8.65 -4.68
C ILE A 64 -1.87 8.94 -3.64
N ASN A 65 -1.57 9.75 -2.64
CA ASN A 65 -2.49 10.14 -1.58
C ASN A 65 -3.03 11.54 -1.84
N PRO A 66 -4.04 11.70 -2.71
CA PRO A 66 -4.49 13.02 -3.14
C PRO A 66 -4.94 13.82 -1.91
N THR A 67 -4.28 14.96 -1.71
CA THR A 67 -4.77 16.02 -0.84
C THR A 67 -6.18 16.35 -1.31
N GLY A 68 -7.14 16.38 -0.38
CA GLY A 68 -8.50 16.81 -0.73
C GLY A 68 -8.41 18.15 -1.47
N GLN A 69 -8.99 18.21 -2.65
CA GLN A 69 -9.37 19.50 -3.24
C GLN A 69 -10.50 20.09 -2.41
#